data_AF-V4HG86-F1
#
_entry.id   AF-V4HG86-F1
#
_cell.length_a   1.000
_cell.length_b   1.000
_cell.length_c   1.000
_cell.angle_alpha   90.00
_cell.angle_beta   90.00
_cell.angle_gamma   90.00
#
_symmetry.space_group_name_H-M   'P 1'
#
loop_
_entity.id
_entity.type
_entity.pdbx_description
1 polymer ?
#
loop_
_entity_poly.entity_id
_entity_poly.type
_entity_poly.pdbx_seq_one_letter_code
_entity_poly.pdbx_strand_id
1 'polypeptide(L)'
;MSYLGRSINLALAALLVLSVAGTAGASLFYQHSADQLERQNEQLRERNAELETDLEGAREELSAARSRAQELNATLEDAEGDVGQVSDRLENTERQLSETINELAETQSRLDTTRAELSEAEAELETAREDLEAATDEVDELETRVDTLTDRVDALEAERDELAETVDQQERRVEQLETRVDELEATVDDVRSDLRSVCNAIEGERPPECP
;
A
#
# COMPACT_ATOMS: atom_id res chain seq x y z
N MET A 1 57.74 145.94 5.68
CA MET A 1 56.64 144.98 5.88
C MET A 1 56.78 143.92 4.79
N SER A 2 57.63 142.90 4.96
CA SER A 2 57.37 141.65 5.70
C SER A 2 56.01 141.03 5.31
N TYR A 3 56.03 139.88 4.62
CA TYR A 3 55.08 138.74 4.70
C TYR A 3 54.78 137.94 3.41
N LEU A 4 55.20 138.36 2.20
CA LEU A 4 54.81 137.67 0.95
C LEU A 4 55.83 136.68 0.33
N GLY A 5 57.11 136.70 0.76
CA GLY A 5 58.17 135.83 0.19
C GLY A 5 58.35 134.46 0.86
N ARG A 6 57.70 134.22 2.01
CA ARG A 6 57.80 132.94 2.75
C ARG A 6 56.75 131.92 2.28
N SER A 7 55.66 132.34 1.66
CA SER A 7 54.56 131.48 1.22
C SER A 7 54.85 130.69 -0.07
N ILE A 8 55.64 131.23 -1.01
CA ILE A 8 55.91 130.60 -2.31
C ILE A 8 56.92 129.44 -2.20
N ASN A 9 58.02 129.62 -1.44
CA ASN A 9 58.95 128.51 -1.18
C ASN A 9 58.30 127.41 -0.33
N LEU A 10 57.40 127.78 0.59
CA LEU A 10 56.56 126.82 1.30
C LEU A 10 55.60 126.09 0.36
N ALA A 11 55.01 126.78 -0.62
CA ALA A 11 54.09 126.18 -1.58
C ALA A 11 54.78 125.20 -2.53
N LEU A 12 55.96 125.55 -3.07
CA LEU A 12 56.74 124.66 -3.94
C LEU A 12 57.30 123.45 -3.19
N ALA A 13 57.82 123.64 -1.97
CA ALA A 13 58.23 122.52 -1.11
C ALA A 13 57.03 121.64 -0.71
N ALA A 14 55.87 122.25 -0.41
CA ALA A 14 54.64 121.52 -0.13
C ALA A 14 54.16 120.71 -1.34
N LEU A 15 54.31 121.24 -2.56
CA LEU A 15 53.96 120.53 -3.81
C LEU A 15 54.89 119.35 -4.10
N LEU A 16 56.20 119.53 -3.88
CA LEU A 16 57.18 118.44 -4.02
C LEU A 16 56.92 117.35 -3.00
N VAL A 17 56.68 117.70 -1.74
CA VAL A 17 56.28 116.76 -0.67
C VAL A 17 54.94 116.11 -0.99
N LEU A 18 53.95 116.83 -1.53
CA LEU A 18 52.68 116.26 -1.99
C LEU A 18 52.86 115.29 -3.16
N SER A 19 53.77 115.58 -4.08
CA SER A 19 54.05 114.70 -5.23
C SER A 19 54.81 113.44 -4.80
N VAL A 20 55.77 113.56 -3.87
CA VAL A 20 56.52 112.44 -3.31
C VAL A 20 55.62 111.62 -2.36
N ALA A 21 54.79 112.27 -1.56
CA ALA A 21 53.81 111.61 -0.70
C ALA A 21 52.67 110.99 -1.51
N GLY A 22 52.27 111.61 -2.62
CA GLY A 22 51.26 111.09 -3.54
C GLY A 22 51.76 109.88 -4.33
N THR A 23 53.01 109.92 -4.83
CA THR A 23 53.64 108.77 -5.50
C THR A 23 53.96 107.64 -4.52
N ALA A 24 54.52 107.93 -3.35
CA ALA A 24 54.74 106.93 -2.30
C ALA A 24 53.43 106.34 -1.76
N GLY A 25 52.41 107.17 -1.54
CA GLY A 25 51.08 106.74 -1.11
C GLY A 25 50.37 105.87 -2.15
N ALA A 26 50.48 106.23 -3.43
CA ALA A 26 49.97 105.41 -4.52
C ALA A 26 50.72 104.07 -4.63
N SER A 27 52.06 104.05 -4.53
CA SER A 27 52.83 102.81 -4.54
C SER A 27 52.51 101.89 -3.37
N LEU A 28 52.33 102.44 -2.16
CA LEU A 28 51.90 101.66 -0.99
C LEU A 28 50.48 101.12 -1.14
N PHE A 29 49.57 101.92 -1.72
CA PHE A 29 48.21 101.49 -2.01
C PHE A 29 48.16 100.41 -3.11
N TYR A 30 48.97 100.54 -4.17
CA TYR A 30 49.11 99.54 -5.22
C TYR A 30 49.79 98.26 -4.72
N GLN A 31 50.79 98.37 -3.84
CA GLN A 31 51.41 97.22 -3.18
C GLN A 31 50.38 96.51 -2.28
N HIS A 32 49.63 97.25 -1.47
CA HIS A 32 48.59 96.65 -0.63
C HIS A 32 47.46 96.01 -1.45
N SER A 33 47.05 96.65 -2.54
CA SER A 33 46.04 96.11 -3.45
C SER A 33 46.57 94.88 -4.21
N ALA A 34 47.82 94.90 -4.67
CA ALA A 34 48.48 93.77 -5.31
C ALA A 34 48.63 92.59 -4.33
N ASP A 35 49.07 92.84 -3.09
CA ASP A 35 49.16 91.83 -2.02
C ASP A 35 47.79 91.21 -1.72
N GLN A 36 46.74 92.02 -1.66
CA GLN A 36 45.38 91.53 -1.40
C GLN A 36 44.86 90.67 -2.57
N LEU A 37 45.11 91.10 -3.81
CA LEU A 37 44.81 90.34 -5.03
C LEU A 37 45.61 89.04 -5.11
N GLU A 38 46.87 89.04 -4.66
CA GLU A 38 47.74 87.88 -4.61
C GLU A 38 47.24 86.87 -3.58
N ARG A 39 46.93 87.30 -2.35
CA ARG A 39 46.32 86.44 -1.31
C ARG A 39 44.98 85.85 -1.74
N GLN A 40 44.14 86.64 -2.42
CA GLN A 40 42.87 86.13 -2.96
C GLN A 40 43.09 85.11 -4.07
N ASN A 41 44.07 85.33 -4.95
CA ASN A 41 44.42 84.35 -5.98
C ASN A 41 44.98 83.05 -5.37
N GLU A 42 45.83 83.14 -4.35
CA GLU A 42 46.32 81.97 -3.61
C GLU A 42 45.18 81.20 -2.94
N GLN A 43 44.27 81.89 -2.25
CA GLN A 43 43.11 81.26 -1.62
C GLN A 43 42.16 80.63 -2.66
N LEU A 44 41.96 81.27 -3.81
CA LEU A 44 41.18 80.69 -4.90
C LEU A 44 41.88 79.47 -5.49
N ARG A 45 43.20 79.47 -5.62
CA ARG A 45 43.96 78.28 -6.08
C ARG A 45 43.85 77.13 -5.09
N GLU A 46 43.97 77.41 -3.80
CA GLU A 46 43.82 76.42 -2.74
C GLU A 46 42.41 75.81 -2.75
N ARG A 47 41.36 76.63 -2.82
CA ARG A 47 39.98 76.16 -2.94
C ARG A 47 39.71 75.40 -4.24
N ASN A 48 40.30 75.83 -5.36
CA ASN A 48 40.17 75.07 -6.61
C ASN A 48 40.85 73.70 -6.48
N ALA A 49 42.03 73.61 -5.87
CA ALA A 49 42.70 72.34 -5.64
C ALA A 49 41.91 71.42 -4.69
N GLU A 50 41.30 71.98 -3.63
CA GLU A 50 40.42 71.26 -2.72
C GLU A 50 39.15 70.75 -3.45
N LEU A 51 38.47 71.62 -4.20
CA LEU A 51 37.30 71.24 -4.99
C LEU A 51 37.62 70.21 -6.07
N GLU A 52 38.79 70.29 -6.71
CA GLU A 52 39.26 69.27 -7.65
C GLU A 52 39.44 67.92 -6.96
N THR A 53 40.01 67.91 -5.76
CA THR A 53 40.20 66.71 -4.93
C THR A 53 38.86 66.11 -4.49
N ASP A 54 37.94 66.93 -3.98
CA ASP A 54 36.60 66.48 -3.58
C ASP A 54 35.81 65.93 -4.76
N LEU A 55 35.94 66.56 -5.92
CA LEU A 55 35.24 66.14 -7.13
C LEU A 55 35.84 64.86 -7.71
N GLU A 56 37.14 64.63 -7.56
CA GLU A 56 37.79 63.35 -7.84
C GLU A 56 37.28 62.26 -6.87
N GLY A 57 37.26 62.51 -5.56
CA GLY A 57 36.73 61.58 -4.56
C GLY A 57 35.27 61.22 -4.79
N ALA A 58 34.41 62.21 -5.05
CA ALA A 58 33.00 61.99 -5.36
C ALA A 58 32.81 61.17 -6.66
N ARG A 59 33.69 61.33 -7.66
CA ARG A 59 33.67 60.51 -8.89
C ARG A 59 34.05 59.07 -8.60
N GLU A 60 35.06 58.84 -7.78
CA GLU A 60 35.46 57.50 -7.36
C GLU A 60 34.36 56.79 -6.58
N GLU A 61 33.75 57.47 -5.61
CA GLU A 61 32.61 56.95 -4.84
C GLU A 61 31.42 56.61 -5.75
N LEU A 62 31.10 57.49 -6.70
CA LEU A 62 30.03 57.26 -7.67
C LEU A 62 30.33 56.05 -8.57
N SER A 63 31.59 55.86 -8.98
CA SER A 63 32.03 54.69 -9.74
C SER A 63 31.89 53.39 -8.92
N ALA A 64 32.31 53.42 -7.65
CA ALA A 64 32.19 52.30 -6.73
C ALA A 64 30.72 51.95 -6.45
N ALA A 65 29.87 52.96 -6.21
CA ALA A 65 28.44 52.78 -6.00
C ALA A 65 27.75 52.17 -7.22
N ARG A 66 28.09 52.62 -8.43
CA ARG A 66 27.58 52.03 -9.69
C ARG A 66 28.00 50.58 -9.85
N SER A 67 29.25 50.25 -9.54
CA SER A 67 29.76 48.88 -9.61
C SER A 67 29.01 47.96 -8.65
N ARG A 68 28.80 48.41 -7.41
CA ARG A 68 28.00 47.67 -6.41
C ARG A 68 26.54 47.50 -6.84
N ALA A 69 25.94 48.52 -7.45
CA ALA A 69 24.57 48.44 -7.95
C ALA A 69 24.44 47.40 -9.08
N GLN A 70 25.44 47.30 -9.97
CA GLN A 70 25.48 46.28 -11.02
C GLN A 70 25.63 44.87 -10.43
N GLU A 71 26.51 44.69 -9.45
CA GLU A 71 26.71 43.42 -8.75
C GLU A 71 25.45 42.97 -7.99
N LEU A 72 24.80 43.90 -7.29
CA LEU A 72 23.52 43.63 -6.60
C LEU A 72 22.42 43.26 -7.59
N ASN A 73 22.37 43.91 -8.75
CA ASN A 73 21.38 43.58 -9.79
C ASN A 73 21.62 42.17 -10.35
N ALA A 74 22.87 41.79 -10.64
CA ALA A 74 23.20 40.44 -11.06
C ALA A 74 22.83 39.39 -9.99
N THR A 75 23.14 39.68 -8.72
CA THR A 75 22.79 38.80 -7.60
C THR A 75 21.27 38.65 -7.43
N LEU A 76 20.51 39.72 -7.67
CA LEU A 76 19.05 39.69 -7.63
C LEU A 76 18.48 38.82 -8.74
N GLU A 77 18.98 38.98 -9.98
CA GLU A 77 18.57 38.15 -11.12
C GLU A 77 18.85 36.66 -10.86
N ASP A 78 20.02 36.33 -10.29
CA ASP A 78 20.36 34.96 -9.90
C ASP A 78 19.41 34.43 -8.81
N ALA A 79 19.14 35.23 -7.78
CA ALA A 79 18.24 34.84 -6.68
C ALA A 79 16.79 34.64 -7.17
N GLU A 80 16.30 35.48 -8.08
CA GLU A 80 15.00 35.32 -8.70
C GLU A 80 14.93 34.02 -9.53
N GLY A 81 16.00 33.70 -10.27
CA GLY A 81 16.14 32.45 -11.00
C GLY A 81 16.13 31.21 -10.08
N ASP A 82 16.82 31.28 -8.95
CA ASP A 82 16.84 30.21 -7.95
C ASP A 82 15.46 30.00 -7.30
N VAL A 83 14.75 31.09 -6.97
CA VAL A 83 13.38 31.02 -6.44
C VAL A 83 12.42 30.37 -7.44
N GLY A 84 12.57 30.68 -8.73
CA GLY A 84 11.80 30.03 -9.80
C GLY A 84 12.05 28.52 -9.85
N GLN A 85 13.32 28.11 -9.86
CA GLN A 85 13.68 26.68 -9.86
C GLN A 85 13.17 25.93 -8.63
N VAL A 86 13.22 26.56 -7.44
CA VAL A 86 12.70 25.95 -6.20
C VAL A 86 11.18 25.82 -6.28
N SER A 87 10.47 26.81 -6.82
CA SER A 87 9.02 26.77 -7.00
C SER A 87 8.61 25.63 -7.94
N ASP A 88 9.29 25.48 -9.09
CA ASP A 88 9.03 24.40 -10.04
C ASP A 88 9.28 23.02 -9.41
N ARG A 89 10.34 22.89 -8.59
CA ARG A 89 10.62 21.64 -7.86
C ARG A 89 9.55 21.34 -6.82
N LEU A 90 9.05 22.37 -6.12
CA LEU A 90 8.00 22.22 -5.13
C LEU A 90 6.71 21.73 -5.79
N GLU A 91 6.26 22.36 -6.88
CA GLU A 91 5.06 21.96 -7.62
C GLU A 91 5.17 20.50 -8.11
N ASN A 92 6.33 20.12 -8.65
CA ASN A 92 6.58 18.75 -9.06
C ASN A 92 6.51 17.76 -7.89
N THR A 93 7.05 18.14 -6.72
CA THR A 93 7.02 17.30 -5.52
C THR A 93 5.61 17.17 -4.97
N GLU A 94 4.81 18.24 -4.98
CA GLU A 94 3.40 18.23 -4.58
C GLU A 94 2.55 17.32 -5.48
N ARG A 95 2.80 17.34 -6.79
CA ARG A 95 2.15 16.44 -7.74
C ARG A 95 2.52 14.98 -7.45
N GLN A 96 3.80 14.68 -7.27
CA GLN A 96 4.26 13.32 -6.93
C GLN A 96 3.67 12.83 -5.60
N LEU A 97 3.62 13.70 -4.59
CA LEU A 97 3.01 13.38 -3.30
C LEU A 97 1.53 13.02 -3.46
N SER A 98 0.80 13.80 -4.27
CA SER A 98 -0.62 13.54 -4.55
C SER A 98 -0.83 12.21 -5.27
N GLU A 99 0.04 11.88 -6.24
CA GLU A 99 0.03 10.58 -6.94
C GLU A 99 0.29 9.43 -5.96
N THR A 100 1.34 9.52 -5.14
CA THR A 100 1.66 8.48 -4.15
C THR A 100 0.57 8.30 -3.10
N ILE A 101 -0.12 9.38 -2.69
CA ILE A 101 -1.27 9.29 -1.77
C ILE A 101 -2.41 8.49 -2.41
N ASN A 102 -2.72 8.73 -3.69
CA ASN A 102 -3.78 8.00 -4.40
C ASN A 102 -3.41 6.53 -4.58
N GLU A 103 -2.17 6.23 -4.98
CA GLU A 103 -1.67 4.86 -5.10
C GLU A 103 -1.71 4.10 -3.77
N LEU A 104 -1.38 4.77 -2.67
CA LEU A 104 -1.45 4.20 -1.33
C LEU A 104 -2.89 3.87 -0.94
N ALA A 105 -3.83 4.77 -1.22
CA ALA A 105 -5.26 4.55 -0.95
C ALA A 105 -5.82 3.38 -1.78
N GLU A 106 -5.45 3.29 -3.06
CA GLU A 106 -5.85 2.16 -3.92
C GLU A 106 -5.27 0.84 -3.40
N THR A 107 -3.99 0.84 -3.03
CA THR A 107 -3.31 -0.35 -2.49
C THR A 107 -3.95 -0.81 -1.18
N GLN A 108 -4.32 0.12 -0.30
CA GLN A 108 -5.04 -0.18 0.94
C GLN A 108 -6.41 -0.81 0.65
N SER A 109 -7.18 -0.23 -0.27
CA SER A 109 -8.48 -0.80 -0.66
C SER A 109 -8.35 -2.21 -1.23
N ARG A 110 -7.36 -2.45 -2.10
CA ARG A 110 -7.10 -3.78 -2.66
C ARG A 110 -6.72 -4.78 -1.58
N LEU A 111 -5.89 -4.37 -0.62
CA LEU A 111 -5.47 -5.21 0.49
C LEU A 111 -6.64 -5.61 1.38
N ASP A 112 -7.59 -4.70 1.63
CA ASP A 112 -8.79 -5.00 2.42
C ASP A 112 -9.73 -5.96 1.67
N THR A 113 -9.90 -5.78 0.35
CA THR A 113 -10.64 -6.74 -0.48
C THR A 113 -9.99 -8.13 -0.44
N THR A 114 -8.68 -8.25 -0.66
CA THR A 114 -7.98 -9.53 -0.65
C THR A 114 -8.04 -10.21 0.72
N ARG A 115 -8.04 -9.45 1.83
CA ARG A 115 -8.24 -10.01 3.18
C ARG A 115 -9.64 -10.58 3.37
N ALA A 116 -10.67 -9.91 2.85
CA ALA A 116 -12.03 -10.41 2.92
C ALA A 116 -12.20 -11.71 2.11
N GLU A 117 -11.66 -11.73 0.88
CA GLU A 117 -11.66 -12.93 0.01
C GLU A 117 -10.89 -14.09 0.65
N LEU A 118 -9.76 -13.82 1.31
CA LEU A 118 -9.00 -14.84 2.03
C LEU A 118 -9.81 -15.43 3.19
N SER A 119 -10.48 -14.58 3.98
CA SER A 119 -11.31 -15.04 5.10
C SER A 119 -12.50 -15.88 4.64
N GLU A 120 -13.10 -15.55 3.49
CA GLU A 120 -14.18 -16.34 2.89
C GLU A 120 -13.67 -17.70 2.41
N ALA A 121 -12.55 -17.73 1.69
CA ALA A 121 -11.93 -18.97 1.23
C ALA A 121 -11.48 -19.88 2.39
N GLU A 122 -11.01 -19.32 3.50
CA GLU A 122 -10.68 -20.08 4.72
C GLU A 122 -11.92 -20.74 5.34
N ALA A 123 -13.05 -20.03 5.39
CA ALA A 123 -14.31 -20.58 5.90
C ALA A 123 -14.87 -21.68 4.99
N GLU A 124 -14.85 -21.48 3.66
CA GLU A 124 -15.26 -22.51 2.70
C GLU A 124 -14.40 -23.76 2.80
N LEU A 125 -13.09 -23.60 3.02
CA LEU A 125 -12.16 -24.72 3.20
C LEU A 125 -12.41 -25.49 4.50
N GLU A 126 -12.81 -24.80 5.58
CA GLU A 126 -13.21 -25.45 6.82
C GLU A 126 -14.48 -26.29 6.61
N THR A 127 -15.52 -25.73 6.02
CA THR A 127 -16.75 -26.47 5.70
C THR A 127 -16.49 -27.66 4.78
N ALA A 128 -15.69 -27.50 3.73
CA ALA A 128 -15.35 -28.59 2.83
C ALA A 128 -14.58 -29.74 3.51
N ARG A 129 -13.80 -29.43 4.56
CA ARG A 129 -13.11 -30.46 5.36
C ARG A 129 -14.09 -31.22 6.26
N GLU A 130 -15.02 -30.51 6.90
CA GLU A 130 -16.07 -31.14 7.72
C GLU A 130 -16.97 -32.05 6.86
N ASP A 131 -17.37 -31.59 5.68
CA ASP A 131 -18.15 -32.40 4.73
C ASP A 131 -17.40 -33.65 4.27
N LEU A 132 -16.08 -33.54 4.05
CA LEU A 132 -15.24 -34.68 3.66
C LEU A 132 -15.09 -35.70 4.80
N GLU A 133 -14.94 -35.24 6.04
CA GLU A 133 -14.91 -36.11 7.22
C GLU A 133 -16.24 -36.85 7.38
N ALA A 134 -17.36 -36.15 7.31
CA ALA A 134 -18.69 -36.76 7.38
C ALA A 134 -18.94 -37.78 6.27
N ALA A 135 -18.52 -37.48 5.03
CA ALA A 135 -18.64 -38.42 3.92
C ALA A 135 -17.74 -39.65 4.09
N THR A 136 -16.58 -39.50 4.71
CA THR A 136 -15.67 -40.62 5.03
C THR A 136 -16.30 -41.54 6.07
N ASP A 137 -16.86 -40.97 7.14
CA ASP A 137 -17.57 -41.73 8.16
C ASP A 137 -18.79 -42.49 7.60
N GLU A 138 -19.54 -41.87 6.67
CA GLU A 138 -20.67 -42.52 6.00
C GLU A 138 -20.21 -43.71 5.13
N VAL A 139 -19.07 -43.59 4.45
CA VAL A 139 -18.49 -44.69 3.67
C VAL A 139 -18.12 -45.86 4.59
N ASP A 140 -17.45 -45.60 5.71
CA ASP A 140 -17.06 -46.65 6.67
C ASP A 140 -18.29 -47.37 7.27
N GLU A 141 -19.38 -46.63 7.55
CA GLU A 141 -20.64 -47.23 8.00
C GLU A 141 -21.25 -48.12 6.91
N LEU A 142 -21.26 -47.65 5.66
CA LEU A 142 -21.81 -48.40 4.53
C LEU A 142 -20.99 -49.66 4.25
N GLU A 143 -19.67 -49.62 4.34
CA GLU A 143 -18.80 -50.79 4.22
C GLU A 143 -19.14 -51.83 5.29
N THR A 144 -19.27 -51.41 6.56
CA THR A 144 -19.67 -52.30 7.67
C THR A 144 -21.05 -52.93 7.44
N ARG A 145 -22.00 -52.16 6.88
CA ARG A 145 -23.34 -52.67 6.54
C ARG A 145 -23.29 -53.67 5.40
N VAL A 146 -22.45 -53.44 4.40
CA VAL A 146 -22.24 -54.39 3.29
C VAL A 146 -21.70 -55.70 3.82
N ASP A 147 -20.67 -55.68 4.67
CA ASP A 147 -20.10 -56.89 5.28
C ASP A 147 -21.15 -57.66 6.08
N THR A 148 -21.93 -56.96 6.91
CA THR A 148 -23.02 -57.56 7.69
C THR A 148 -24.10 -58.21 6.81
N LEU A 149 -24.42 -57.59 5.67
CA LEU A 149 -25.41 -58.13 4.73
C LEU A 149 -24.85 -59.33 3.98
N THR A 150 -23.57 -59.32 3.61
CA THR A 150 -22.88 -60.46 3.00
C THR A 150 -22.92 -61.67 3.94
N ASP A 151 -22.51 -61.49 5.20
CA ASP A 151 -22.56 -62.57 6.21
C ASP A 151 -23.97 -63.15 6.39
N ARG A 152 -24.99 -62.28 6.32
CA ARG A 152 -26.39 -62.70 6.43
C ARG A 152 -26.86 -63.48 5.20
N VAL A 153 -26.39 -63.12 4.01
CA VAL A 153 -26.67 -63.87 2.78
C VAL A 153 -26.06 -65.26 2.89
N ASP A 154 -24.78 -65.37 3.26
CA ASP A 154 -24.09 -66.66 3.43
C ASP A 154 -24.81 -67.57 4.45
N ALA A 155 -25.27 -66.99 5.57
CA ALA A 155 -26.04 -67.74 6.57
C ALA A 155 -27.40 -68.25 6.04
N LEU A 156 -28.11 -67.43 5.27
CA LEU A 156 -29.39 -67.83 4.64
C LEU A 156 -29.19 -68.88 3.56
N GLU A 157 -28.09 -68.82 2.81
CA GLU A 157 -27.76 -69.84 1.82
C GLU A 157 -27.52 -71.20 2.48
N ALA A 158 -26.79 -71.23 3.60
CA ALA A 158 -26.56 -72.43 4.39
C ALA A 158 -27.86 -73.00 5.01
N GLU A 159 -28.73 -72.15 5.56
CA GLU A 159 -30.03 -72.57 6.08
C GLU A 159 -30.92 -73.17 4.98
N ARG A 160 -30.88 -72.58 3.78
CA ARG A 160 -31.60 -73.10 2.61
C ARG A 160 -31.10 -74.48 2.22
N ASP A 161 -29.79 -74.72 2.24
CA ASP A 161 -29.22 -76.04 1.93
C ASP A 161 -29.62 -77.09 2.98
N GLU A 162 -29.60 -76.75 4.27
CA GLU A 162 -30.06 -77.65 5.35
C GLU A 162 -31.56 -77.99 5.23
N LEU A 163 -32.38 -77.01 4.88
CA LEU A 163 -33.81 -77.22 4.62
C LEU A 163 -34.02 -78.13 3.41
N ALA A 164 -33.24 -77.97 2.35
CA ALA A 164 -33.31 -78.84 1.17
C ALA A 164 -32.97 -80.30 1.53
N GLU A 165 -31.90 -80.54 2.29
CA GLU A 165 -31.56 -81.88 2.78
C GLU A 165 -32.65 -82.48 3.67
N THR A 166 -33.29 -81.66 4.50
CA THR A 166 -34.42 -82.08 5.34
C THR A 166 -35.61 -82.50 4.50
N VAL A 167 -35.95 -81.73 3.45
CA VAL A 167 -37.02 -82.08 2.50
C VAL A 167 -36.73 -83.43 1.84
N ASP A 168 -35.53 -83.60 1.27
CA ASP A 168 -35.09 -84.86 0.65
C ASP A 168 -35.18 -86.05 1.62
N GLN A 169 -34.87 -85.85 2.91
CA GLN A 169 -35.00 -86.91 3.91
C GLN A 169 -36.47 -87.27 4.17
N GLN A 170 -37.35 -86.27 4.26
CA GLN A 170 -38.78 -86.50 4.47
C GLN A 170 -39.42 -87.20 3.28
N GLU A 171 -39.07 -86.84 2.05
CA GLU A 171 -39.54 -87.52 0.84
C GLU A 171 -39.18 -89.02 0.87
N ARG A 172 -37.94 -89.38 1.16
CA ARG A 172 -37.52 -90.78 1.32
C ARG A 172 -38.26 -91.52 2.44
N ARG A 173 -38.63 -90.83 3.52
CA ARG A 173 -39.43 -91.41 4.62
C ARG A 173 -40.87 -91.66 4.19
N VAL A 174 -41.45 -90.77 3.40
CA VAL A 174 -42.78 -90.95 2.82
C VAL A 174 -42.80 -92.20 1.93
N GLU A 175 -41.85 -92.34 1.00
CA GLU A 175 -41.75 -93.51 0.12
C GLU A 175 -41.63 -94.85 0.91
N GLN A 176 -40.85 -94.85 1.99
CA GLN A 176 -40.73 -96.02 2.88
C GLN A 176 -42.04 -96.32 3.62
N LEU A 177 -42.76 -95.30 4.06
CA LEU A 177 -44.06 -95.48 4.72
C LEU A 177 -45.11 -95.99 3.75
N GLU A 178 -45.13 -95.50 2.51
CA GLU A 178 -46.00 -95.99 1.44
C GLU A 178 -45.74 -97.48 1.17
N THR A 179 -44.47 -97.87 1.01
CA THR A 179 -44.10 -99.30 0.81
C THR A 179 -44.58 -100.16 1.98
N ARG A 180 -44.43 -99.70 3.23
CA ARG A 180 -44.90 -100.43 4.42
C ARG A 180 -46.42 -100.53 4.49
N VAL A 181 -47.14 -99.51 4.02
CA VAL A 181 -48.60 -99.57 3.92
C VAL A 181 -49.00 -100.66 2.93
N ASP A 182 -48.38 -100.70 1.74
CA ASP A 182 -48.64 -101.74 0.73
C ASP A 182 -48.37 -103.16 1.29
N GLU A 183 -47.26 -103.35 2.01
CA GLU A 183 -46.91 -104.63 2.65
C GLU A 183 -47.93 -105.05 3.73
N LEU A 184 -48.40 -104.09 4.55
CA LEU A 184 -49.41 -104.34 5.56
C LEU A 184 -50.77 -104.66 4.95
N GLU A 185 -51.16 -103.97 3.88
CA GLU A 185 -52.38 -104.26 3.13
C GLU A 185 -52.35 -105.68 2.56
N ALA A 186 -51.24 -106.08 1.93
CA ALA A 186 -51.05 -107.46 1.46
C ALA A 186 -51.15 -108.48 2.59
N THR A 187 -50.51 -108.23 3.73
CA THR A 187 -50.58 -109.10 4.91
C THR A 187 -52.02 -109.23 5.43
N VAL A 188 -52.78 -108.12 5.47
CA VAL A 188 -54.19 -108.14 5.88
C VAL A 188 -55.03 -108.99 4.93
N ASP A 189 -54.80 -108.88 3.63
CA ASP A 189 -55.52 -109.68 2.63
C ASP A 189 -55.17 -111.17 2.71
N ASP A 190 -53.90 -111.52 2.94
CA ASP A 190 -53.48 -112.90 3.19
C ASP A 190 -54.15 -113.47 4.45
N VAL A 191 -54.11 -112.75 5.57
CA VAL A 191 -54.76 -113.18 6.82
C VAL A 191 -56.28 -113.33 6.64
N ARG A 192 -56.93 -112.46 5.88
CA ARG A 192 -58.36 -112.59 5.54
C ARG A 192 -58.64 -113.83 4.69
N SER A 193 -57.75 -114.16 3.76
CA SER A 193 -57.85 -115.36 2.93
C SER A 193 -57.70 -116.63 3.78
N ASP A 194 -56.68 -116.68 4.64
CA ASP A 194 -56.45 -117.78 5.59
C ASP A 194 -57.64 -117.95 6.53
N LEU A 195 -58.19 -116.87 7.09
CA LEU A 195 -59.38 -116.91 7.94
C LEU A 195 -60.57 -117.55 7.21
N ARG A 196 -60.83 -117.17 5.95
CA ARG A 196 -61.88 -117.82 5.13
C ARG A 196 -61.62 -119.30 4.94
N SER A 197 -60.37 -119.67 4.65
CA SER A 197 -59.97 -121.07 4.45
C SER A 197 -60.23 -121.91 5.70
N VAL A 198 -59.77 -121.44 6.87
CA VAL A 198 -59.99 -122.09 8.17
C VAL A 198 -61.48 -122.19 8.49
N CYS A 199 -62.24 -121.11 8.33
CA CYS A 199 -63.68 -121.10 8.58
C CYS A 199 -64.47 -122.09 7.69
N ASN A 200 -64.00 -122.34 6.46
CA ASN A 200 -64.58 -123.34 5.56
C ASN A 200 -64.25 -124.79 5.97
N ALA A 201 -63.18 -125.01 6.72
CA ALA A 201 -62.74 -126.34 7.16
C ALA A 201 -63.35 -126.80 8.50
N ILE A 202 -64.09 -125.94 9.22
CA ILE A 202 -64.73 -126.27 10.51
C ILE A 202 -65.98 -127.13 10.26
N GLU A 203 -65.98 -128.36 10.79
CA GLU A 203 -67.15 -129.24 10.87
C GLU A 203 -67.85 -129.05 12.23
N GLY A 204 -68.88 -128.20 12.30
CA GLY A 204 -69.62 -127.88 13.53
C GLY A 204 -70.28 -126.50 13.53
N GLU A 205 -70.63 -125.99 14.72
CA GLU A 205 -71.16 -124.62 14.90
C GLU A 205 -70.05 -123.59 14.60
N ARG A 206 -70.26 -122.74 13.58
CA ARG A 206 -69.26 -121.81 13.06
C ARG A 206 -69.13 -120.58 13.99
N PRO A 207 -67.91 -120.16 14.36
CA PRO A 207 -67.68 -118.96 15.20
C PRO A 207 -68.22 -117.67 14.55
N PRO A 208 -68.63 -116.67 15.35
CA PRO A 208 -69.17 -115.40 14.84
C PRO A 208 -68.14 -114.53 14.12
N GLU A 209 -66.84 -114.76 14.34
CA GLU A 209 -65.74 -114.06 13.66
C GLU A 209 -65.47 -114.60 12.25
N CYS A 210 -66.12 -115.70 11.85
CA CYS A 210 -65.99 -116.24 10.51
C CYS A 210 -66.78 -115.40 9.51
N PRO A 211 -66.12 -114.85 8.47
CA PRO A 211 -66.78 -114.13 7.39
C PRO A 211 -67.54 -115.06 6.44
#